data_AF-A0A5Q0H4Y4-F1
#
_entry.id   AF-A0A5Q0H4Y4-F1
#
_cell.length_a   1.000
_cell.length_b   1.000
_cell.length_c   1.000
_cell.angle_alpha   90.00
_cell.angle_beta   90.00
_cell.angle_gamma   90.00
#
_symmetry.space_group_name_H-M   'P 1'
#
loop_
_entity.id
_entity.type
_entity.pdbx_description
1 polymer ?
#
loop_
_entity_poly.entity_id
_entity_poly.type
_entity_poly.pdbx_seq_one_letter_code
_entity_poly.pdbx_strand_id
1 'polypeptide(L)'
;MSKPPAGGSPQAARLPRMQAGPNPQHLLVTLMGDYWGDGEARAPSQALVAILAEFGITERSARTALARLVRRDVLSVEKEGRRTFYTLTKQAITNGWHSRDQLLRLGHRPSAPAWDRKWLVVAYSVPTEVSVARTNFRTRLRAAGFAPLQDAVWISPTTKTAVLAALLGEFPEVNATVFTADALSPITADSQLESLWDLTPAARRYAEFVERFEPVLARVRDGRVDGREALLVRTETMDMWRESRRVDPDLPDQLAPADWARPRARELLVRLYDGLGPLAEQACRSIVAPYDGEDRESTQVRHYSIADYLDAGAPPGTR
;
A
#
# COMPACT_ATOMS: atom_id res chain seq x y z
N MET A 1 -13.69 -0.34 -48.66
CA MET A 1 -13.45 -1.18 -47.48
C MET A 1 -12.48 -0.44 -46.58
N SER A 2 -12.99 0.29 -45.59
CA SER A 2 -12.19 1.13 -44.69
C SER A 2 -11.48 0.28 -43.64
N LYS A 3 -10.18 0.52 -43.50
CA LYS A 3 -9.28 -0.07 -42.51
C LYS A 3 -9.72 0.39 -41.10
N PRO A 4 -9.89 -0.52 -40.12
CA PRO A 4 -10.26 -0.13 -38.77
C PRO A 4 -9.09 0.60 -38.08
N PRO A 5 -9.35 1.57 -37.19
CA PRO A 5 -8.30 2.24 -36.45
C PRO A 5 -7.65 1.28 -35.45
N ALA A 6 -6.32 1.36 -35.34
CA ALA A 6 -5.53 0.58 -34.40
C ALA A 6 -5.94 0.93 -32.96
N GLY A 7 -6.52 -0.05 -32.25
CA GLY A 7 -6.77 0.04 -30.82
C GLY A 7 -5.45 0.08 -30.07
N GLY A 8 -5.09 1.24 -29.52
CA GLY A 8 -4.05 1.33 -28.51
C GLY A 8 -4.52 0.61 -27.25
N SER A 9 -3.76 -0.39 -26.81
CA SER A 9 -4.02 -1.07 -25.54
C SER A 9 -4.08 -0.05 -24.40
N PRO A 10 -5.05 -0.12 -23.47
CA PRO A 10 -5.13 0.81 -22.34
C PRO A 10 -3.85 0.74 -21.52
N GLN A 11 -3.12 1.85 -21.48
CA GLN A 11 -1.87 1.96 -20.76
C GLN A 11 -2.18 1.99 -19.26
N ALA A 12 -1.84 0.90 -18.56
CA ALA A 12 -2.26 0.73 -17.17
C ALA A 12 -1.82 1.87 -16.25
N ALA A 13 -2.73 2.36 -15.40
CA ALA A 13 -2.46 3.38 -14.39
C ALA A 13 -1.18 3.08 -13.59
N ARG A 14 -0.21 3.99 -13.65
CA ARG A 14 1.11 3.81 -13.04
C ARG A 14 1.19 4.62 -11.76
N LEU A 15 0.89 4.01 -10.63
CA LEU A 15 1.06 4.65 -9.33
C LEU A 15 2.50 5.15 -9.16
N PRO A 16 2.70 6.32 -8.50
CA PRO A 16 4.04 6.82 -8.23
C PRO A 16 4.91 5.79 -7.51
N ARG A 17 6.14 5.62 -7.98
CA ARG A 17 7.19 4.97 -7.18
C ARG A 17 7.42 5.84 -5.93
N MET A 18 7.13 5.32 -4.74
CA MET A 18 7.40 6.08 -3.50
C MET A 18 8.90 6.32 -3.37
N GLN A 19 9.24 7.55 -3.01
CA GLN A 19 10.58 8.08 -2.75
C GLN A 19 10.57 8.58 -1.29
N ALA A 20 11.69 8.52 -0.59
CA ALA A 20 11.80 9.08 0.76
C ALA A 20 11.71 10.61 0.71
N GLY A 21 10.97 11.21 1.66
CA GLY A 21 10.72 12.66 1.75
C GLY A 21 9.34 13.09 1.21
N PRO A 22 8.97 14.38 1.34
CA PRO A 22 7.67 14.88 0.92
C PRO A 22 7.51 14.72 -0.60
N ASN A 23 6.84 13.64 -1.01
CA ASN A 23 6.52 13.35 -2.39
C ASN A 23 5.06 13.73 -2.63
N PRO A 24 4.77 14.89 -3.26
CA PRO A 24 3.40 15.38 -3.37
C PRO A 24 2.50 14.47 -4.20
N GLN A 25 3.06 13.66 -5.12
CA GLN A 25 2.25 12.71 -5.88
C GLN A 25 1.80 11.54 -5.01
N HIS A 26 2.66 11.09 -4.08
CA HIS A 26 2.32 10.00 -3.17
C HIS A 26 1.32 10.48 -2.12
N LEU A 27 1.56 11.66 -1.54
CA LEU A 27 0.62 12.31 -0.62
C LEU A 27 -0.76 12.54 -1.25
N LEU A 28 -0.83 13.02 -2.50
CA LEU A 28 -2.09 13.16 -3.23
C LEU A 28 -2.81 11.82 -3.41
N VAL A 29 -2.09 10.73 -3.71
CA VAL A 29 -2.69 9.41 -3.85
C VAL A 29 -3.27 8.92 -2.52
N THR A 30 -2.56 9.13 -1.40
CA THR A 30 -3.06 8.80 -0.07
C THR A 30 -4.30 9.64 0.27
N LEU A 31 -4.25 10.96 0.13
CA LEU A 31 -5.38 11.86 0.40
C LEU A 31 -6.60 11.54 -0.47
N MET A 32 -6.41 11.33 -1.78
CA MET A 32 -7.51 10.96 -2.68
C MET A 32 -8.12 9.61 -2.29
N GLY A 33 -7.30 8.64 -1.92
CA GLY A 33 -7.79 7.33 -1.48
C GLY A 33 -8.48 7.33 -0.12
N ASP A 34 -8.07 8.23 0.78
CA ASP A 34 -8.56 8.33 2.16
C ASP A 34 -9.85 9.14 2.30
N TYR A 35 -10.11 10.05 1.35
CA TYR A 35 -11.22 11.02 1.42
C TYR A 35 -12.19 11.02 0.23
N TRP A 36 -11.76 10.51 -0.93
CA TRP A 36 -12.52 10.42 -2.19
C TRP A 36 -12.42 9.01 -2.81
N GLY A 37 -12.25 7.99 -1.97
CA GLY A 37 -11.86 6.65 -2.38
C GLY A 37 -12.90 5.87 -3.20
N ASP A 38 -14.16 6.33 -3.24
CA ASP A 38 -15.24 5.71 -4.03
C ASP A 38 -15.15 5.99 -5.53
N GLY A 39 -14.41 7.03 -5.94
CA GLY A 39 -14.25 7.42 -7.34
C GLY A 39 -15.44 8.16 -7.95
N GLU A 40 -16.50 8.40 -7.19
CA GLU A 40 -17.68 9.16 -7.64
C GLU A 40 -17.55 10.62 -7.21
N ALA A 41 -16.97 10.86 -6.05
CA ALA A 41 -16.78 12.20 -5.50
C ALA A 41 -15.64 12.97 -6.19
N ARG A 42 -15.87 14.25 -6.46
CA ARG A 42 -14.93 15.12 -7.19
C ARG A 42 -14.26 16.15 -6.28
N ALA A 43 -12.94 16.26 -6.37
CA ALA A 43 -12.14 17.15 -5.55
C ALA A 43 -11.78 18.44 -6.33
N PRO A 44 -12.15 19.64 -5.84
CA PRO A 44 -11.74 20.90 -6.47
C PRO A 44 -10.21 21.04 -6.50
N SER A 45 -9.65 21.47 -7.63
CA SER A 45 -8.20 21.61 -7.78
C SER A 45 -7.58 22.59 -6.78
N GLN A 46 -8.27 23.68 -6.46
CA GLN A 46 -7.79 24.65 -5.48
C GLN A 46 -7.82 24.09 -4.06
N ALA A 47 -8.83 23.29 -3.72
CA ALA A 47 -8.91 22.59 -2.44
C ALA A 47 -7.75 21.60 -2.26
N LEU A 48 -7.44 20.79 -3.29
CA LEU A 48 -6.28 19.87 -3.23
C LEU A 48 -4.95 20.61 -3.04
N VAL A 49 -4.79 21.78 -3.65
CA VAL A 49 -3.61 22.64 -3.44
C VAL A 49 -3.57 23.19 -2.02
N ALA A 50 -4.71 23.63 -1.48
CA ALA A 50 -4.81 24.12 -0.10
C ALA A 50 -4.52 23.01 0.92
N ILE A 51 -5.08 21.81 0.74
CA ILE A 51 -4.77 20.65 1.58
C ILE A 51 -3.28 20.34 1.55
N LEU A 52 -2.66 20.29 0.37
CA LEU A 52 -1.21 20.04 0.25
C LEU A 52 -0.36 21.13 0.91
N ALA A 53 -0.84 22.38 0.97
CA ALA A 53 -0.14 23.45 1.67
C ALA A 53 -0.07 23.19 3.18
N GLU A 54 -1.02 22.47 3.77
CA GLU A 54 -0.97 22.05 5.18
C GLU A 54 0.24 21.15 5.48
N PHE A 55 0.72 20.42 4.47
CA PHE A 55 1.91 19.57 4.51
C PHE A 55 3.19 20.31 4.04
N GLY A 56 3.14 21.64 3.90
CA GLY A 56 4.28 22.46 3.45
C GLY A 56 4.61 22.35 1.97
N ILE A 57 3.70 21.80 1.15
CA ILE A 57 3.91 21.70 -0.30
C ILE A 57 3.51 23.02 -0.97
N THR A 58 4.43 23.58 -1.76
CA THR A 58 4.16 24.79 -2.53
C THR A 58 3.10 24.56 -3.60
N GLU A 59 2.32 25.60 -3.94
CA GLU A 59 1.31 25.51 -5.01
C GLU A 59 1.90 24.99 -6.33
N ARG A 60 3.06 25.50 -6.74
CA ARG A 60 3.73 25.04 -7.96
C ARG A 60 4.01 23.53 -7.95
N SER A 61 4.46 23.01 -6.81
CA SER A 61 4.75 21.58 -6.63
C SER A 61 3.45 20.75 -6.65
N ALA A 62 2.42 21.23 -5.95
CA ALA A 62 1.08 20.62 -5.94
C ALA A 62 0.48 20.51 -7.35
N ARG A 63 0.45 21.60 -8.12
CA ARG A 63 -0.05 21.63 -9.51
C ARG A 63 0.74 20.70 -10.42
N THR A 64 2.06 20.67 -10.24
CA THR A 64 2.94 19.75 -10.99
C THR A 64 2.64 18.30 -10.69
N ALA A 65 2.37 17.97 -9.42
CA ALA A 65 2.03 16.62 -8.99
C ALA A 65 0.66 16.18 -9.53
N LEU A 66 -0.36 17.03 -9.46
CA LEU A 66 -1.68 16.79 -10.08
C LEU A 66 -1.54 16.50 -11.58
N ALA A 67 -0.81 17.36 -12.32
CA ALA A 67 -0.60 17.16 -13.75
C ALA A 67 0.18 15.87 -14.08
N ARG A 68 1.07 15.42 -13.19
CA ARG A 68 1.78 14.14 -13.34
C ARG A 68 0.89 12.94 -13.06
N LEU A 69 -0.01 13.04 -12.07
CA LEU A 69 -0.96 11.98 -11.75
C LEU A 69 -2.00 11.80 -12.86
N VAL A 70 -2.45 12.89 -13.50
CA VAL A 70 -3.28 12.81 -14.71
C VAL A 70 -2.53 12.11 -15.85
N ARG A 71 -1.27 12.50 -16.11
CA ARG A 71 -0.43 11.84 -17.13
C ARG A 71 -0.15 10.36 -16.87
N ARG A 72 -0.31 9.90 -15.63
CA ARG A 72 -0.12 8.51 -15.22
C ARG A 72 -1.43 7.72 -15.14
N ASP A 73 -2.53 8.33 -15.57
CA ASP A 73 -3.88 7.78 -15.51
C ASP A 73 -4.33 7.43 -14.08
N VAL A 74 -3.79 8.15 -13.08
CA VAL A 74 -4.20 8.00 -11.68
C VAL A 74 -5.39 8.89 -11.35
N LEU A 75 -5.41 10.09 -11.94
CA LEU A 75 -6.50 11.06 -11.78
C LEU A 75 -7.11 11.38 -13.14
N SER A 76 -8.44 11.43 -13.20
CA SER A 76 -9.17 12.12 -14.26
C SER A 76 -9.33 13.60 -13.91
N VAL A 77 -9.39 14.45 -14.94
CA VAL A 77 -9.61 15.88 -14.79
C VAL A 77 -10.87 16.30 -15.54
N GLU A 78 -11.74 17.03 -14.84
CA GLU A 78 -12.96 17.60 -15.40
C GLU A 78 -12.92 19.13 -15.27
N LYS A 79 -13.48 19.84 -16.25
CA LYS A 79 -13.57 21.30 -16.23
C LYS A 79 -15.02 21.73 -16.37
N GLU A 80 -15.44 22.60 -15.46
CA GLU A 80 -16.74 23.26 -15.52
C GLU A 80 -16.54 24.77 -15.43
N GLY A 81 -16.74 25.45 -16.56
CA GLY A 81 -16.45 26.87 -16.67
C GLY A 81 -14.99 27.18 -16.31
N ARG A 82 -14.80 27.93 -15.21
CA ARG A 82 -13.47 28.32 -14.70
C ARG A 82 -12.91 27.36 -13.64
N ARG A 83 -13.66 26.33 -13.26
CA ARG A 83 -13.30 25.38 -12.19
C ARG A 83 -12.69 24.12 -12.79
N THR A 84 -11.84 23.47 -12.02
CA THR A 84 -11.19 22.21 -12.39
C THR A 84 -11.31 21.25 -11.23
N PHE A 85 -11.74 20.03 -11.52
CA PHE A 85 -11.97 18.97 -10.56
C PHE A 85 -11.14 17.75 -10.91
N TYR A 86 -10.80 16.97 -9.88
CA TYR A 86 -10.08 15.71 -10.02
C TYR A 86 -10.86 14.58 -9.36
N THR A 87 -10.84 13.42 -10.00
CA THR A 87 -11.40 12.16 -9.50
C THR A 87 -10.37 11.06 -9.67
N LEU A 88 -10.40 10.04 -8.82
CA LEU A 88 -9.60 8.83 -9.05
C LEU A 88 -10.14 8.10 -10.28
N THR A 89 -9.25 7.63 -11.16
CA THR A 89 -9.70 6.78 -12.28
C THR A 89 -10.15 5.42 -11.75
N LYS A 90 -11.08 4.76 -12.44
CA LYS A 90 -11.50 3.38 -12.09
C LYS A 90 -10.30 2.44 -12.00
N GLN A 91 -9.32 2.61 -12.89
CA GLN A 91 -8.11 1.79 -12.89
C GLN A 91 -7.21 2.08 -11.69
N ALA A 92 -7.08 3.35 -11.27
CA ALA A 92 -6.35 3.71 -10.06
C ALA A 92 -6.98 3.12 -8.81
N ILE A 93 -8.32 3.09 -8.73
CA ILE A 93 -9.06 2.48 -7.63
C ILE A 93 -8.80 0.96 -7.61
N THR A 94 -8.97 0.26 -8.73
CA THR A 94 -8.75 -1.19 -8.81
C THR A 94 -7.30 -1.59 -8.47
N ASN A 95 -6.31 -0.89 -9.02
CA ASN A 95 -4.88 -1.16 -8.78
C ASN A 95 -4.47 -0.76 -7.34
N GLY A 96 -5.00 0.37 -6.87
CA GLY A 96 -4.79 0.87 -5.52
C GLY A 96 -5.41 -0.04 -4.47
N TRP A 97 -6.56 -0.65 -4.77
CA TRP A 97 -7.29 -1.51 -3.85
C TRP A 97 -6.48 -2.75 -3.47
N HIS A 98 -5.94 -3.50 -4.44
CA HIS A 98 -5.09 -4.66 -4.14
C HIS A 98 -3.85 -4.28 -3.32
N SER A 99 -3.23 -3.15 -3.68
CA SER A 99 -2.06 -2.64 -2.96
C SER A 99 -2.40 -2.21 -1.53
N ARG A 100 -3.60 -1.66 -1.33
CA ARG A 100 -4.10 -1.21 -0.03
C ARG A 100 -4.58 -2.37 0.83
N ASP A 101 -5.30 -3.34 0.28
CA ASP A 101 -5.69 -4.56 0.98
C ASP A 101 -4.44 -5.29 1.53
N GLN A 102 -3.42 -5.51 0.69
CA GLN A 102 -2.16 -6.11 1.15
C GLN A 102 -1.42 -5.26 2.20
N LEU A 103 -1.53 -3.94 2.12
CA LEU A 103 -0.95 -3.02 3.11
C LEU A 103 -1.66 -3.12 4.45
N LEU A 104 -2.99 -3.12 4.44
CA LEU A 104 -3.82 -3.13 5.65
C LEU A 104 -3.90 -4.52 6.30
N ARG A 105 -3.67 -5.58 5.51
CA ARG A 105 -3.53 -6.96 6.00
C ARG A 105 -2.15 -7.28 6.58
N LEU A 106 -1.15 -6.42 6.38
CA LEU A 106 0.19 -6.63 6.92
C LEU A 106 0.13 -6.82 8.45
N GLY A 107 0.56 -7.97 8.95
CA GLY A 107 0.47 -8.29 10.38
C GLY A 107 -0.96 -8.38 10.92
N HIS A 108 -1.99 -8.50 10.08
CA HIS A 108 -3.38 -8.67 10.49
C HIS A 108 -3.88 -10.09 10.24
N ARG A 109 -3.98 -10.89 11.30
CA ARG A 109 -4.38 -12.30 11.22
C ARG A 109 -5.38 -12.68 12.32
N PRO A 110 -6.56 -12.02 12.42
CA PRO A 110 -7.49 -12.23 13.54
C PRO A 110 -8.10 -13.63 13.56
N SER A 111 -8.23 -14.28 12.40
CA SER A 111 -8.86 -15.61 12.26
C SER A 111 -8.00 -16.60 11.48
N ALA A 112 -6.74 -16.26 11.17
CA ALA A 112 -5.87 -17.21 10.50
C ALA A 112 -5.41 -18.26 11.54
N PRO A 113 -5.42 -19.56 11.20
CA PRO A 113 -4.79 -20.54 12.05
C PRO A 113 -3.33 -20.16 12.27
N ALA A 114 -2.80 -20.49 13.45
CA ALA A 114 -1.37 -20.41 13.70
C ALA A 114 -0.62 -21.11 12.56
N TRP A 115 0.58 -20.63 12.22
CA TRP A 115 1.38 -21.24 11.17
C TRP A 115 1.52 -22.74 11.42
N ASP A 116 1.16 -23.52 10.40
CA ASP A 116 1.07 -24.99 10.45
C ASP A 116 2.45 -25.67 10.41
N ARG A 117 3.53 -24.88 10.48
CA ARG A 117 4.94 -25.30 10.40
C ARG A 117 5.34 -25.91 9.07
N LYS A 118 4.50 -25.76 8.04
CA LYS A 118 4.79 -26.21 6.69
C LYS A 118 5.49 -25.12 5.90
N TRP A 119 6.45 -25.56 5.12
CA TRP A 119 7.17 -24.74 4.16
C TRP A 119 6.65 -25.03 2.77
N LEU A 120 6.34 -23.97 2.02
CA LEU A 120 6.18 -24.07 0.58
C LEU A 120 7.58 -24.02 -0.04
N VAL A 121 7.96 -25.10 -0.73
CA VAL A 121 9.28 -25.26 -1.35
C VAL A 121 9.14 -25.13 -2.86
N VAL A 122 10.01 -24.34 -3.46
CA VAL A 122 10.17 -24.19 -4.91
C VAL A 122 11.58 -24.64 -5.26
N ALA A 123 11.68 -25.82 -5.86
CA ALA A 123 12.91 -26.29 -6.49
C ALA A 123 12.81 -26.02 -7.99
N TYR A 124 13.76 -25.31 -8.58
CA TYR A 124 13.69 -24.96 -9.99
C TYR A 124 15.00 -25.15 -10.73
N SER A 125 14.93 -25.20 -12.06
CA SER A 125 16.08 -25.10 -12.94
C SER A 125 15.78 -24.11 -14.07
N VAL A 126 16.83 -23.41 -14.50
CA VAL A 126 16.76 -22.47 -15.64
C VAL A 126 17.90 -22.84 -16.59
N PRO A 127 17.61 -23.06 -17.89
CA PRO A 127 18.63 -23.30 -18.90
C PRO A 127 19.77 -22.26 -18.80
N THR A 128 21.01 -22.70 -18.98
CA THR A 128 22.22 -21.89 -18.76
C THR A 128 22.26 -20.66 -19.66
N GLU A 129 21.60 -20.76 -20.81
CA GLU A 129 21.54 -19.76 -21.89
C GLU A 129 20.66 -18.55 -21.50
N VAL A 130 19.89 -18.64 -20.40
CA VAL A 130 18.91 -17.61 -19.99
C VAL A 130 19.17 -17.11 -18.56
N SER A 131 20.41 -16.71 -18.27
CA SER A 131 20.83 -16.23 -16.94
C SER A 131 20.05 -15.00 -16.43
N VAL A 132 19.57 -14.15 -17.33
CA VAL A 132 18.73 -12.99 -17.00
C VAL A 132 17.37 -13.42 -16.45
N ALA A 133 16.75 -14.46 -17.03
CA ALA A 133 15.49 -15.01 -16.54
C ALA A 133 15.63 -15.55 -15.11
N ARG A 134 16.74 -16.24 -14.81
CA ARG A 134 17.05 -16.73 -13.46
C ARG A 134 17.09 -15.59 -12.43
N THR A 135 17.76 -14.49 -12.78
CA THR A 135 17.89 -13.33 -11.89
C THR A 135 16.55 -12.63 -11.66
N ASN A 136 15.75 -12.48 -12.73
CA ASN A 136 14.42 -11.89 -12.65
C ASN A 136 13.46 -12.78 -11.84
N PHE A 137 13.48 -14.09 -12.07
CA PHE A 137 12.66 -15.06 -11.32
C PHE A 137 12.97 -15.02 -9.82
N ARG A 138 14.25 -15.03 -9.44
CA ARG A 138 14.69 -14.87 -8.04
C ARG A 138 14.22 -13.56 -7.42
N THR A 139 14.28 -12.47 -8.17
CA THR A 139 13.80 -11.15 -7.71
C THR A 139 12.30 -11.18 -7.44
N ARG A 140 11.53 -11.84 -8.31
CA ARG A 140 10.07 -11.99 -8.15
C ARG A 140 9.71 -12.95 -7.01
N LEU A 141 10.46 -14.04 -6.82
CA LEU A 141 10.32 -14.92 -5.67
C LEU A 141 10.53 -14.18 -4.34
N ARG A 142 11.59 -13.35 -4.24
CA ARG A 142 11.78 -12.48 -3.06
C ARG A 142 10.60 -11.55 -2.84
N ALA A 143 10.12 -10.90 -3.90
CA ALA A 143 8.95 -10.01 -3.81
C ALA A 143 7.66 -10.75 -3.40
N ALA A 144 7.56 -12.06 -3.66
CA ALA A 144 6.46 -12.90 -3.23
C ALA A 144 6.61 -13.44 -1.79
N GLY A 145 7.74 -13.19 -1.13
CA GLY A 145 8.02 -13.63 0.25
C GLY A 145 8.76 -14.97 0.35
N PHE A 146 9.45 -15.39 -0.71
CA PHE A 146 10.35 -16.55 -0.66
C PHE A 146 11.78 -16.14 -0.34
N ALA A 147 12.49 -17.00 0.38
CA ALA A 147 13.93 -16.89 0.64
C ALA A 147 14.70 -18.04 -0.01
N PRO A 148 15.96 -17.80 -0.44
CA PRO A 148 16.82 -18.86 -0.96
C PRO A 148 17.32 -19.74 0.18
N LEU A 149 16.95 -21.02 0.18
CA LEU A 149 17.54 -22.03 1.07
C LEU A 149 18.84 -22.60 0.46
N GLN A 150 18.85 -22.79 -0.86
CA GLN A 150 20.01 -23.12 -1.68
C GLN A 150 19.90 -22.41 -3.04
N ASP A 151 20.88 -22.57 -3.95
CA ASP A 151 20.91 -21.84 -5.24
C ASP A 151 19.58 -21.94 -6.00
N ALA A 152 19.04 -23.16 -6.11
CA ALA A 152 17.82 -23.42 -6.86
C ALA A 152 16.66 -23.94 -5.98
N VAL A 153 16.77 -23.79 -4.65
CA VAL A 153 15.74 -24.21 -3.68
C VAL A 153 15.33 -23.02 -2.84
N TRP A 154 14.05 -22.65 -2.92
CA TRP A 154 13.49 -21.48 -2.25
C TRP A 154 12.32 -21.89 -1.37
N ILE A 155 12.17 -21.22 -0.24
CA ILE A 155 11.14 -21.55 0.76
C ILE A 155 10.33 -20.32 1.15
N SER A 156 9.06 -20.54 1.49
CA SER A 156 8.21 -19.54 2.14
C SER A 156 7.34 -20.21 3.20
N PRO A 157 7.09 -19.57 4.35
CA PRO A 157 6.16 -20.08 5.35
C PRO A 157 4.70 -19.71 5.03
N THR A 158 4.46 -19.00 3.91
CA THR A 158 3.13 -18.56 3.50
C THR A 158 2.66 -19.30 2.25
N THR A 159 1.45 -19.84 2.29
CA THR A 159 0.86 -20.59 1.19
C THR A 159 0.21 -19.64 0.18
N LYS A 160 1.05 -18.93 -0.61
CA LYS A 160 0.59 -18.03 -1.67
C LYS A 160 0.56 -18.75 -3.04
N THR A 161 -0.15 -19.88 -3.12
CA THR A 161 -0.16 -20.76 -4.30
C THR A 161 -0.65 -20.07 -5.57
N ALA A 162 -1.67 -19.22 -5.50
CA ALA A 162 -2.14 -18.45 -6.66
C ALA A 162 -1.09 -17.44 -7.17
N VAL A 163 -0.40 -16.75 -6.25
CA VAL A 163 0.69 -15.81 -6.59
C VAL A 163 1.85 -16.56 -7.24
N LEU A 164 2.20 -17.73 -6.69
CA LEU A 164 3.25 -18.57 -7.25
C LEU A 164 2.86 -19.13 -8.62
N ALA A 165 1.62 -19.57 -8.82
CA ALA A 165 1.15 -20.05 -10.12
C ALA A 165 1.19 -18.95 -11.19
N ALA A 166 0.74 -17.74 -10.85
CA ALA A 166 0.85 -16.58 -11.74
C ALA A 166 2.33 -16.27 -12.05
N LEU A 167 3.20 -16.31 -11.03
CA LEU A 167 4.62 -16.09 -11.20
C LEU A 167 5.26 -17.15 -12.14
N LEU A 168 4.94 -18.43 -11.98
CA LEU A 168 5.47 -19.47 -12.87
C LEU A 168 4.98 -19.28 -14.32
N GLY A 169 3.76 -18.79 -14.51
CA GLY A 169 3.24 -18.42 -15.83
C GLY A 169 3.97 -17.23 -16.48
N GLU A 170 4.53 -16.31 -15.68
CA GLU A 170 5.37 -15.21 -16.18
C GLU A 170 6.74 -15.67 -16.69
N PHE A 171 7.20 -16.86 -16.29
CA PHE A 171 8.54 -17.40 -16.59
C PHE A 171 8.44 -18.84 -17.13
N PRO A 172 7.91 -19.04 -18.36
CA PRO A 172 7.73 -20.37 -18.95
C PRO A 172 9.04 -21.15 -19.17
N GLU A 173 10.18 -20.46 -19.21
CA GLU A 173 11.52 -21.05 -19.30
C GLU A 173 12.03 -21.66 -17.98
N VAL A 174 11.33 -21.42 -16.86
CA VAL A 174 11.68 -21.97 -15.54
C VAL A 174 10.96 -23.32 -15.37
N ASN A 175 11.73 -24.39 -15.22
CA ASN A 175 11.19 -25.68 -14.81
C ASN A 175 11.17 -25.75 -13.28
N ALA A 176 9.99 -25.68 -12.66
CA ALA A 176 9.83 -25.66 -11.21
C ALA A 176 8.99 -26.84 -10.70
N THR A 177 9.47 -27.45 -9.62
CA THR A 177 8.70 -28.38 -8.78
C THR A 177 8.32 -27.66 -7.49
N VAL A 178 7.03 -27.67 -7.18
CA VAL A 178 6.48 -27.00 -6.00
C VAL A 178 5.82 -28.04 -5.10
N PHE A 179 6.18 -28.03 -3.82
CA PHE A 179 5.60 -28.94 -2.83
C PHE A 179 5.57 -28.29 -1.45
N THR A 180 4.77 -28.85 -0.55
CA THR A 180 4.82 -28.49 0.86
C THR A 180 5.68 -29.50 1.60
N ALA A 181 6.47 -29.04 2.57
CA ALA A 181 7.35 -29.88 3.36
C ALA A 181 7.33 -29.48 4.83
N ASP A 182 7.39 -30.47 5.71
CA ASP A 182 7.69 -30.30 7.12
C ASP A 182 9.21 -30.34 7.31
N ALA A 183 9.77 -29.34 7.98
CA ALA A 183 11.19 -29.34 8.29
C ALA A 183 11.47 -30.24 9.50
N LEU A 184 12.13 -31.38 9.27
CA LEU A 184 12.52 -32.31 10.35
C LEU A 184 13.53 -31.70 11.32
N SER A 185 14.41 -30.83 10.81
CA SER A 185 15.22 -29.92 11.60
C SER A 185 14.57 -28.53 11.54
N PRO A 186 14.08 -27.98 12.66
CA PRO A 186 13.41 -26.68 12.67
C PRO A 186 14.28 -25.56 12.10
N ILE A 187 13.77 -24.83 11.12
CA ILE A 187 14.34 -23.57 10.62
C ILE A 187 13.77 -22.45 11.49
N THR A 188 14.20 -22.40 12.74
CA THR A 188 13.59 -21.51 13.77
C THR A 188 14.61 -20.75 14.59
N ALA A 189 15.91 -21.00 14.43
CA ALA A 189 16.93 -20.18 15.07
C ALA A 189 16.93 -18.79 14.43
N ASP A 190 16.93 -17.74 15.25
CA ASP A 190 16.90 -16.35 14.79
C ASP A 190 17.97 -16.07 13.73
N SER A 191 19.21 -16.52 13.97
CA SER A 191 20.32 -16.36 13.01
C SER A 191 20.10 -17.06 11.66
N GLN A 192 19.39 -18.19 11.64
CA GLN A 192 19.07 -18.89 10.41
C GLN A 192 17.93 -18.18 9.65
N LEU A 193 16.91 -17.69 10.36
CA LEU A 193 15.82 -16.92 9.77
C LEU A 193 16.30 -15.55 9.25
N GLU A 194 17.18 -14.87 9.98
CA GLU A 194 17.84 -13.63 9.56
C GLU A 194 18.71 -13.82 8.31
N SER A 195 19.36 -14.98 8.18
CA SER A 195 20.13 -15.30 6.97
C SER A 195 19.25 -15.48 5.72
N LEU A 196 18.00 -15.91 5.93
CA LEU A 196 17.02 -16.15 4.86
C LEU A 196 16.24 -14.87 4.51
N TRP A 197 15.87 -14.10 5.52
CA TRP A 197 15.19 -12.81 5.40
C TRP A 197 15.94 -11.76 6.21
N ASP A 198 16.48 -10.74 5.56
CA ASP A 198 16.99 -9.56 6.27
C ASP A 198 15.81 -8.75 6.84
N LEU A 199 15.50 -9.00 8.12
CA LEU A 199 14.42 -8.35 8.85
C LEU A 199 14.85 -7.02 9.48
N THR A 200 16.15 -6.70 9.46
CA THR A 200 16.71 -5.48 10.07
C THR A 200 16.02 -4.19 9.59
N PRO A 201 15.76 -4.00 8.27
CA PRO A 201 15.11 -2.79 7.80
C PRO A 201 13.68 -2.67 8.33
N ALA A 202 12.93 -3.77 8.37
CA ALA A 202 11.56 -3.80 8.85
C ALA A 202 11.48 -3.57 10.38
N ALA A 203 12.34 -4.22 11.16
CA ALA A 203 12.45 -4.00 12.60
C ALA A 203 12.67 -2.50 12.93
N ARG A 204 13.61 -1.87 12.23
CA ARG A 204 13.91 -0.44 12.39
C ARG A 204 12.70 0.43 12.07
N ARG A 205 11.99 0.16 10.97
CA ARG A 205 10.79 0.93 10.62
C ARG A 205 9.69 0.80 11.66
N TYR A 206 9.49 -0.39 12.25
CA TYR A 206 8.52 -0.54 13.31
C TYR A 206 8.93 0.18 14.60
N ALA A 207 10.22 0.16 14.96
CA ALA A 207 10.72 0.93 16.10
C ALA A 207 10.52 2.45 15.89
N GLU A 208 10.91 2.99 14.73
CA GLU A 208 10.69 4.40 14.34
C GLU A 208 9.20 4.76 14.36
N PHE A 209 8.33 3.86 13.87
CA PHE A 209 6.88 4.05 13.89
C PHE A 209 6.34 4.16 15.32
N VAL A 210 6.75 3.25 16.21
CA VAL A 210 6.33 3.27 17.61
C VAL A 210 6.82 4.54 18.30
N GLU A 211 8.11 4.87 18.16
CA GLU A 211 8.70 6.08 18.75
C GLU A 211 7.98 7.35 18.30
N ARG A 212 7.63 7.43 17.01
CA ARG A 212 6.93 8.60 16.42
C ARG A 212 5.51 8.75 16.94
N PHE A 213 4.76 7.66 17.03
CA PHE A 213 3.30 7.71 17.16
C PHE A 213 2.77 7.36 18.55
N GLU A 214 3.56 6.72 19.42
CA GLU A 214 3.18 6.46 20.81
C GLU A 214 2.84 7.75 21.58
N PRO A 215 3.66 8.83 21.53
CA PRO A 215 3.34 10.08 22.23
C PRO A 215 2.11 10.78 21.63
N VAL A 216 1.91 10.64 20.31
CA VAL A 216 0.78 11.24 19.60
C VAL A 216 -0.52 10.56 20.04
N LEU A 217 -0.55 9.23 20.15
CA LEU A 217 -1.73 8.52 20.65
C LEU A 217 -2.13 8.96 22.07
N ALA A 218 -1.15 9.24 22.93
CA ALA A 218 -1.43 9.78 24.27
C ALA A 218 -2.13 11.15 24.19
N ARG A 219 -1.67 12.04 23.31
CA ARG A 219 -2.31 13.35 23.08
C ARG A 219 -3.71 13.24 22.48
N VAL A 220 -3.93 12.28 21.57
CA VAL A 220 -5.26 12.00 21.00
C VAL A 220 -6.23 11.57 22.11
N ARG A 221 -5.80 10.67 23.00
CA ARG A 221 -6.61 10.23 24.15
C ARG A 221 -6.96 11.36 25.10
N ASP A 222 -6.06 12.32 25.28
CA ASP A 222 -6.26 13.50 26.12
C ASP A 222 -7.07 14.62 25.42
N GLY A 223 -7.52 14.42 24.17
CA GLY A 223 -8.25 15.43 23.40
C GLY A 223 -7.40 16.66 23.02
N ARG A 224 -6.08 16.52 22.95
CA ARG A 224 -5.12 17.61 22.68
C ARG A 224 -4.66 17.67 21.21
N VAL A 225 -5.45 17.12 20.29
CA VAL A 225 -5.18 17.11 18.85
C VAL A 225 -6.35 17.81 18.17
N ASP A 226 -6.07 18.88 17.45
CA ASP A 226 -7.08 19.61 16.67
C ASP A 226 -7.31 18.95 15.30
N GLY A 227 -8.29 19.48 14.54
CA GLY A 227 -8.63 18.91 13.24
C GLY A 227 -7.48 18.98 12.22
N ARG A 228 -6.70 20.07 12.22
CA ARG A 228 -5.57 20.24 11.29
C ARG A 228 -4.50 19.20 11.59
N GLU A 229 -4.14 19.05 12.85
CA GLU A 229 -3.17 18.04 13.28
C GLU A 229 -3.70 16.63 13.03
N ALA A 230 -5.00 16.36 13.25
CA ALA A 230 -5.61 15.07 12.94
C ALA A 230 -5.44 14.70 11.46
N LEU A 231 -5.65 15.65 10.54
CA LEU A 231 -5.43 15.44 9.10
C LEU A 231 -3.98 15.10 8.77
N LEU A 232 -3.02 15.83 9.35
CA LEU A 232 -1.60 15.59 9.12
C LEU A 232 -1.16 14.23 9.67
N VAL A 233 -1.46 13.95 10.94
CA VAL A 233 -1.07 12.72 11.62
C VAL A 233 -1.70 11.50 10.96
N ARG A 234 -3.00 11.54 10.65
CA ARG A 234 -3.69 10.41 10.01
C ARG A 234 -3.04 10.05 8.66
N THR A 235 -2.71 11.06 7.87
CA THR A 235 -2.06 10.88 6.57
C THR A 235 -0.62 10.37 6.73
N GLU A 236 0.17 10.98 7.63
CA GLU A 236 1.56 10.57 7.93
C GLU A 236 1.63 9.12 8.43
N THR A 237 0.69 8.72 9.29
CA THR A 237 0.60 7.35 9.83
C THR A 237 0.43 6.33 8.70
N MET A 238 -0.47 6.59 7.74
CA MET A 238 -0.68 5.71 6.58
C MET A 238 0.54 5.67 5.66
N ASP A 239 1.18 6.82 5.42
CA ASP A 239 2.34 6.92 4.57
C ASP A 239 3.56 6.17 5.16
N MET A 240 3.85 6.34 6.46
CA MET A 240 4.90 5.58 7.14
C MET A 240 4.62 4.08 7.15
N TRP A 241 3.37 3.67 7.41
CA TRP A 241 3.00 2.24 7.39
C TRP A 241 3.24 1.59 6.02
N ARG A 242 2.98 2.34 4.94
CA ARG A 242 3.23 1.89 3.57
C ARG A 242 4.70 1.60 3.28
N GLU A 243 5.61 2.31 3.94
CA GLU A 243 7.04 2.05 3.78
C GLU A 243 7.45 0.74 4.46
N SER A 244 6.85 0.39 5.61
CA SER A 244 7.10 -0.89 6.29
C SER A 244 6.76 -2.09 5.40
N ARG A 245 5.66 -2.03 4.65
CA ARG A 245 5.25 -3.09 3.70
C ARG A 245 6.28 -3.38 2.60
N ARG A 246 7.19 -2.45 2.29
CA ARG A 246 8.23 -2.68 1.27
C ARG A 246 9.34 -3.59 1.75
N VAL A 247 9.60 -3.56 3.05
CA VAL A 247 10.72 -4.25 3.68
C VAL A 247 10.28 -5.43 4.54
N ASP A 248 8.99 -5.51 4.90
CA ASP A 248 8.44 -6.64 5.64
C ASP A 248 8.02 -7.78 4.69
N PRO A 249 8.63 -8.99 4.79
CA PRO A 249 8.22 -10.19 4.05
C PRO A 249 6.86 -10.78 4.48
N ASP A 250 6.22 -10.23 5.52
CA ASP A 250 4.96 -10.70 6.11
C ASP A 250 5.04 -12.15 6.62
N LEU A 251 6.15 -12.45 7.32
CA LEU A 251 6.32 -13.75 7.99
C LEU A 251 5.24 -13.95 9.06
N PRO A 252 4.80 -15.20 9.30
CA PRO A 252 4.00 -15.52 10.47
C PRO A 252 4.65 -15.07 11.77
N ASP A 253 3.85 -14.69 12.76
CA ASP A 253 4.36 -14.18 14.04
C ASP A 253 5.22 -15.21 14.79
N GLN A 254 5.03 -16.51 14.54
CA GLN A 254 5.85 -17.59 15.10
C GLN A 254 7.30 -17.63 14.55
N LEU A 255 7.55 -16.96 13.42
CA LEU A 255 8.86 -16.84 12.79
C LEU A 255 9.42 -15.41 12.88
N ALA A 256 8.67 -14.51 13.52
CA ALA A 256 9.16 -13.15 13.76
C ALA A 256 10.11 -13.15 14.97
N PRO A 257 11.08 -12.22 15.02
CA PRO A 257 11.91 -12.02 16.20
C PRO A 257 11.09 -11.79 17.46
N ALA A 258 11.63 -12.14 18.64
CA ALA A 258 10.92 -12.02 19.90
C ALA A 258 10.57 -10.55 20.26
N ASP A 259 11.41 -9.59 19.88
CA ASP A 259 11.26 -8.15 20.10
C ASP A 259 10.64 -7.41 18.91
N TRP A 260 9.99 -8.16 18.01
CA TRP A 260 9.40 -7.62 16.79
C TRP A 260 8.27 -6.62 17.08
N ALA A 261 8.53 -5.33 16.87
CA ALA A 261 7.60 -4.25 17.20
C ALA A 261 6.36 -4.14 16.27
N ARG A 262 6.20 -5.01 15.26
CA ARG A 262 5.08 -4.97 14.31
C ARG A 262 3.69 -4.99 14.98
N PRO A 263 3.40 -5.85 15.97
CA PRO A 263 2.08 -5.85 16.61
C PRO A 263 1.76 -4.51 17.27
N ARG A 264 2.74 -3.88 17.94
CA ARG A 264 2.57 -2.57 18.57
C ARG A 264 2.39 -1.46 17.54
N ALA A 265 3.24 -1.43 16.50
CA ALA A 265 3.11 -0.48 15.41
C ALA A 265 1.76 -0.60 14.71
N ARG A 266 1.26 -1.82 14.52
CA ARG A 266 -0.06 -2.07 13.94
C ARG A 266 -1.18 -1.56 14.84
N GLU A 267 -1.11 -1.79 16.14
CA GLU A 267 -2.08 -1.26 17.09
C GLU A 267 -2.14 0.28 17.03
N LEU A 268 -0.98 0.95 17.00
CA LEU A 268 -0.88 2.39 16.84
C LEU A 268 -1.49 2.86 15.52
N LEU A 269 -1.19 2.20 14.40
CA LEU A 269 -1.80 2.49 13.11
C LEU A 269 -3.33 2.48 13.21
N VAL A 270 -3.92 1.39 13.71
CA VAL A 270 -5.38 1.24 13.79
C VAL A 270 -5.97 2.33 14.67
N ARG A 271 -5.43 2.51 15.88
CA ARG A 271 -5.96 3.50 16.83
C ARG A 271 -5.87 4.93 16.32
N LEU A 272 -4.77 5.31 15.67
CA LEU A 272 -4.58 6.65 15.15
C LEU A 272 -5.36 6.88 13.87
N TYR A 273 -5.25 5.96 12.91
CA TYR A 273 -5.87 6.14 11.59
C TYR A 273 -7.40 6.15 11.68
N ASP A 274 -7.97 5.22 12.45
CA ASP A 274 -9.43 5.14 12.64
C ASP A 274 -9.89 6.22 13.64
N GLY A 275 -9.18 6.40 14.75
CA GLY A 275 -9.56 7.34 15.81
C GLY A 275 -9.51 8.82 15.38
N LEU A 276 -8.59 9.18 14.48
CA LEU A 276 -8.49 10.54 13.95
C LEU A 276 -9.39 10.78 12.73
N GLY A 277 -10.02 9.74 12.17
CA GLY A 277 -10.85 9.81 10.97
C GLY A 277 -11.88 10.94 11.00
N PRO A 278 -12.76 11.02 12.02
CA PRO A 278 -13.79 12.06 12.09
C PRO A 278 -13.23 13.49 12.16
N LEU A 279 -12.21 13.73 12.99
CA LEU A 279 -11.60 15.07 13.13
C LEU A 279 -10.89 15.49 11.84
N ALA A 280 -10.17 14.56 11.22
CA ALA A 280 -9.45 14.78 9.98
C ALA A 280 -10.41 15.01 8.80
N GLU A 281 -11.55 14.29 8.75
CA GLU A 281 -12.63 14.53 7.79
C GLU A 281 -13.17 15.96 7.94
N GLN A 282 -13.50 16.39 9.16
CA GLN A 282 -14.04 17.73 9.41
C GLN A 282 -13.05 18.83 9.00
N ALA A 283 -11.76 18.65 9.28
CA ALA A 283 -10.73 19.57 8.84
C ALA A 283 -10.61 19.62 7.31
N CYS A 284 -10.59 18.46 6.66
CA CYS A 284 -10.58 18.36 5.20
C CYS A 284 -11.80 19.06 4.58
N ARG A 285 -13.01 18.82 5.12
CA ARG A 285 -14.24 19.52 4.71
C ARG A 285 -14.12 21.04 4.85
N SER A 286 -13.53 21.51 5.95
CA SER A 286 -13.34 22.94 6.20
C SER A 286 -12.39 23.60 5.20
N ILE A 287 -11.38 22.87 4.72
CA ILE A 287 -10.47 23.33 3.67
C ILE A 287 -11.13 23.31 2.29
N VAL A 288 -12.02 22.35 2.03
CA VAL A 288 -12.73 22.21 0.74
C VAL A 288 -13.88 23.23 0.61
N ALA A 289 -14.61 23.51 1.69
CA ALA A 289 -15.83 24.31 1.69
C ALA A 289 -15.72 25.70 1.02
N PRO A 290 -14.61 26.46 1.16
CA PRO A 290 -14.44 27.74 0.43
C PRO A 290 -14.44 27.60 -1.10
N TYR A 291 -14.26 26.40 -1.62
CA TYR A 291 -14.20 26.08 -3.04
C TYR A 291 -15.45 25.35 -3.54
N ASP A 292 -16.48 25.24 -2.70
CA ASP A 292 -17.74 24.57 -3.05
C ASP A 292 -18.46 25.26 -4.22
N GLY A 293 -19.08 24.42 -5.01
CA GLY A 293 -20.05 24.73 -6.04
C GLY A 293 -21.48 24.49 -5.63
N GLU A 294 -22.32 24.40 -6.66
CA GLU A 294 -23.71 23.95 -6.53
C GLU A 294 -23.81 22.55 -5.92
N ASP A 295 -22.85 21.66 -6.19
CA ASP A 295 -22.83 20.27 -5.70
C ASP A 295 -22.22 20.11 -4.29
N ARG A 296 -21.79 21.21 -3.65
CA ARG A 296 -21.23 21.24 -2.29
C ARG A 296 -20.18 20.14 -2.06
N GLU A 297 -19.09 20.19 -2.83
CA GLU A 297 -18.03 19.18 -2.89
C GLU A 297 -17.46 18.81 -1.52
N SER A 298 -17.43 19.74 -0.57
CA SER A 298 -17.05 19.49 0.82
C SER A 298 -17.89 18.39 1.49
N THR A 299 -19.17 18.25 1.14
CA THR A 299 -20.06 17.21 1.69
C THR A 299 -19.73 15.80 1.21
N GLN A 300 -18.97 15.70 0.11
CA GLN A 300 -18.56 14.43 -0.50
C GLN A 300 -17.29 13.86 0.15
N VAL A 301 -16.55 14.67 0.91
CA VAL A 301 -15.38 14.22 1.68
C VAL A 301 -15.82 13.25 2.76
N ARG A 302 -15.27 12.03 2.76
CA ARG A 302 -15.55 11.00 3.78
C ARG A 302 -14.29 10.25 4.17
N HIS A 303 -14.06 10.06 5.45
CA HIS A 303 -13.06 9.12 5.91
C HIS A 303 -13.57 7.68 5.85
N TYR A 304 -12.63 6.74 5.81
CA TYR A 304 -12.88 5.32 5.92
C TYR A 304 -11.93 4.76 6.96
N SER A 305 -12.41 3.82 7.76
CA SER A 305 -11.60 3.05 8.71
C SER A 305 -10.84 1.92 8.02
N ILE A 306 -9.86 1.35 8.71
CA ILE A 306 -9.19 0.12 8.27
C ILE A 306 -10.20 -1.03 8.17
N ALA A 307 -11.18 -1.09 9.07
CA ALA A 307 -12.24 -2.09 9.02
C ALA A 307 -13.09 -1.94 7.73
N ASP A 308 -13.50 -0.73 7.39
CA ASP A 308 -14.27 -0.46 6.16
C ASP A 308 -13.53 -0.99 4.92
N TYR A 309 -12.20 -0.81 4.86
CA TYR A 309 -11.41 -1.32 3.74
C TYR A 309 -11.25 -2.84 3.71
N LEU A 310 -11.17 -3.48 4.88
CA LEU A 310 -11.02 -4.92 4.97
C LEU A 310 -12.35 -5.66 4.71
N ASP A 311 -13.48 -5.03 5.08
CA ASP A 311 -14.83 -5.59 4.95
C ASP A 311 -15.46 -5.33 3.59
N ALA A 312 -15.12 -4.23 2.92
CA ALA A 312 -15.73 -3.84 1.64
C ALA A 312 -15.57 -4.88 0.51
N GLY A 313 -14.63 -5.83 0.63
CA GLY A 313 -14.25 -6.69 -0.49
C GLY A 313 -13.72 -5.85 -1.68
N ALA A 314 -13.37 -6.50 -2.79
CA ALA A 314 -12.92 -5.77 -3.97
C ALA A 314 -14.03 -4.80 -4.46
N PRO A 315 -13.69 -3.59 -4.91
CA PRO A 315 -14.67 -2.55 -5.21
C PRO A 315 -15.66 -3.04 -6.29
N PRO A 316 -16.93 -2.61 -6.24
CA PRO A 316 -17.93 -3.01 -7.22
C PRO A 316 -17.43 -2.69 -8.65
N GLY A 317 -17.39 -3.72 -9.52
CA GLY A 317 -16.87 -3.63 -10.89
C GLY A 317 -15.57 -4.40 -11.17
N THR A 318 -15.04 -5.17 -10.21
CA THR A 318 -13.85 -6.02 -10.37
C THR A 318 -14.14 -7.53 -10.53
N ARG A 319 -15.33 -7.92 -11.01
CA ARG A 319 -15.64 -9.30 -11.43
C ARG A 319 -15.83 -9.36 -12.94
#